data_AF-A0A239EYV6-F1
#
_entry.id   AF-A0A239EYV6-F1
#
_cell.length_a   1.000
_cell.length_b   1.000
_cell.length_c   1.000
_cell.angle_alpha   90.00
_cell.angle_beta   90.00
_cell.angle_gamma   90.00
#
_symmetry.space_group_name_H-M   'P 1'
#
loop_
_entity.id
_entity.type
_entity.pdbx_description
1 polymer ?
#
loop_
_entity_poly.entity_id
_entity_poly.type
_entity_poly.pdbx_seq_one_letter_code
_entity_poly.pdbx_strand_id
1 'polypeptide(L)' 'MKTVDFQSCECSDKRAFPDRRAAEKALGRAQAKRDRHAARFEHHGPIDRENRAYQCDYGMWHLTKQSRRSYEEWAARNAA' A
#
# COMPACT_ATOMS: atom_id res chain seq x y z
N MET A 1 -0.19 17.16 11.94
CA MET A 1 0.24 16.27 10.84
C MET A 1 -0.84 16.30 9.75
N LYS A 2 -0.61 16.87 8.55
CA LYS A 2 -1.62 16.86 7.49
C LYS A 2 -1.87 15.41 7.03
N THR A 3 -3.09 14.92 7.22
CA THR A 3 -3.57 13.65 6.70
C THR A 3 -3.60 13.69 5.17
N VAL A 4 -3.40 12.55 4.52
CA VAL A 4 -3.66 12.42 3.08
C VAL A 4 -5.15 12.12 2.96
N ASP A 5 -5.85 12.86 2.11
CA ASP A 5 -7.27 12.64 1.86
C ASP A 5 -7.46 11.26 1.26
N PHE A 6 -8.38 10.49 1.84
CA PHE A 6 -8.74 9.17 1.39
C PHE A 6 -10.26 9.07 1.31
N GLN A 7 -10.73 8.20 0.43
CA GLN A 7 -12.15 7.91 0.22
C GLN A 7 -12.40 6.42 0.43
N SER A 8 -13.66 6.06 0.63
CA SER A 8 -14.08 4.66 0.55
C SER A 8 -14.16 4.24 -0.91
N CYS A 9 -13.47 3.15 -1.27
CA CYS A 9 -13.68 2.48 -2.54
C CYS A 9 -14.78 1.43 -2.39
N GLU A 10 -15.53 1.20 -3.46
CA GLU A 10 -16.54 0.14 -3.52
C GLU A 10 -15.92 -1.24 -3.75
N CYS A 11 -14.64 -1.29 -4.13
CA CYS A 11 -13.85 -2.50 -4.02
C CYS A 11 -13.77 -2.97 -2.55
N SER A 12 -13.44 -4.25 -2.33
CA SER A 12 -13.35 -4.84 -0.99
C SER A 12 -12.38 -4.13 -0.03
N ASP A 13 -11.53 -3.26 -0.55
CA ASP A 13 -10.57 -2.48 0.22
C ASP A 13 -11.14 -1.10 0.59
N LYS A 14 -11.42 -0.91 1.88
CA LYS A 14 -12.23 0.23 2.39
C LYS A 14 -11.56 1.59 2.26
N ARG A 15 -10.26 1.66 1.96
CA ARG A 15 -9.52 2.94 1.87
C ARG A 15 -8.81 3.04 0.54
N ALA A 16 -9.11 4.10 -0.19
CA ALA A 16 -8.48 4.40 -1.47
C ALA A 16 -8.17 5.89 -1.61
N PHE A 17 -7.30 6.20 -2.57
CA PHE A 17 -6.83 7.53 -2.87
C PHE A 17 -7.31 7.95 -4.27
N PRO A 18 -7.64 9.23 -4.46
CA PRO A 18 -8.25 9.70 -5.71
C PRO A 18 -7.26 9.70 -6.88
N ASP A 19 -5.97 9.84 -6.59
CA ASP A 19 -4.93 9.86 -7.62
C ASP A 19 -3.66 9.15 -7.13
N ARG A 20 -2.79 8.85 -8.10
CA ARG A 20 -1.51 8.17 -7.87
C ARG A 20 -0.60 8.94 -6.90
N ARG A 21 -0.57 10.27 -6.99
CA ARG A 21 0.32 11.11 -6.19
C ARG A 21 -0.10 11.11 -4.72
N ALA A 22 -1.39 11.15 -4.45
CA ALA A 22 -1.98 10.99 -3.12
C ALA A 22 -1.65 9.60 -2.57
N ALA A 23 -1.78 8.55 -3.38
CA ALA A 23 -1.44 7.19 -2.99
C ALA A 23 0.05 7.04 -2.67
N GLU A 24 0.97 7.55 -3.49
CA GLU A 24 2.41 7.52 -3.23
C GLU A 24 2.80 8.30 -1.96
N LYS A 25 2.17 9.47 -1.74
CA LYS A 25 2.34 10.24 -0.51
C LYS A 25 1.83 9.47 0.71
N ALA A 26 0.71 8.76 0.58
CA ALA A 26 0.17 7.91 1.63
C ALA A 26 1.06 6.69 1.90
N LEU A 27 1.61 6.08 0.85
CA LEU A 27 2.54 4.96 0.94
C LEU A 27 3.78 5.33 1.76
N GLY A 28 4.46 6.43 1.42
CA GLY A 28 5.64 6.87 2.17
C GLY A 28 5.33 7.18 3.64
N ARG A 29 4.13 7.70 3.93
CA ARG A 29 3.68 7.95 5.31
C ARG A 29 3.37 6.65 6.06
N ALA A 30 2.76 5.68 5.39
CA ALA A 30 2.47 4.36 5.94
C ALA A 30 3.78 3.66 6.30
N GLN A 31 4.74 3.62 5.37
CA GLN A 31 6.08 3.07 5.57
C GLN A 31 6.79 3.75 6.74
N ALA A 32 6.89 5.08 6.75
CA ALA A 32 7.52 5.81 7.87
C ALA A 32 6.83 5.54 9.22
N LYS A 33 5.51 5.30 9.24
CA LYS A 33 4.81 4.91 10.46
C LYS A 33 5.19 3.49 10.90
N ARG A 34 5.28 2.54 9.97
CA ARG A 34 5.72 1.17 10.23
C ARG A 34 7.16 1.14 10.71
N ASP A 35 8.06 1.89 10.09
CA ASP A 35 9.47 1.96 10.46
C ASP A 35 9.64 2.55 11.87
N ARG A 36 8.92 3.64 12.19
CA ARG A 36 8.90 4.18 13.56
C ARG A 36 8.33 3.20 14.59
N HIS A 37 7.37 2.37 14.19
CA HIS A 37 6.83 1.33 15.06
C HIS A 37 7.83 0.20 15.23
N ALA A 38 8.49 -0.23 14.16
CA ALA A 38 9.55 -1.24 14.17
C ALA A 38 10.70 -0.85 15.07
N ALA A 39 11.18 0.39 14.95
CA ALA A 39 12.26 0.92 15.76
C ALA A 39 11.96 0.96 17.28
N ARG A 40 10.69 0.87 17.69
CA ARG A 40 10.32 0.79 19.11
C ARG A 40 10.48 -0.62 19.70
N PHE A 41 10.64 -1.64 18.87
CA PHE A 41 10.79 -3.01 19.32
C PHE A 41 12.15 -3.55 18.87
N GLU A 42 13.10 -3.66 19.82
CA GLU A 42 14.49 -4.06 19.57
C GLU A 42 14.66 -5.49 19.01
N HIS A 43 13.65 -6.36 19.10
CA HIS A 43 13.80 -7.81 18.86
C HIS A 43 12.69 -8.46 18.03
N HIS A 44 11.94 -7.71 17.24
CA HIS A 44 10.91 -8.30 16.38
C HIS A 44 11.37 -8.35 14.93
N GLY A 45 11.14 -9.51 14.30
CA GLY A 45 11.53 -9.80 12.93
C GLY A 45 10.89 -8.86 11.89
N PRO A 46 10.96 -9.21 10.60
CA PRO A 46 10.49 -8.32 9.52
C PRO A 46 9.03 -7.89 9.74
N ILE A 47 8.78 -6.59 9.81
CA ILE A 47 7.43 -6.06 9.93
C ILE A 47 6.78 -5.98 8.56
N ASP A 48 5.54 -6.46 8.50
CA ASP A 48 4.64 -6.26 7.38
C ASP A 48 4.48 -4.76 7.06
N ARG A 49 4.93 -4.37 5.88
CA ARG A 49 4.82 -3.00 5.37
C ARG A 49 4.20 -2.97 3.99
N GLU A 50 3.45 -1.91 3.76
CA GLU A 50 2.94 -1.57 2.45
C GLU A 50 4.11 -1.17 1.54
N ASN A 51 4.23 -1.78 0.36
CA ASN A 51 5.38 -1.64 -0.55
C ASN A 51 5.02 -0.96 -1.87
N ARG A 52 3.76 -0.99 -2.29
CA ARG A 52 3.32 -0.44 -3.58
C ARG A 52 1.97 0.25 -3.48
N ALA A 53 1.73 1.15 -4.42
CA ALA A 53 0.40 1.61 -4.79
C ALA A 53 -0.02 0.97 -6.12
N TYR A 54 -1.31 0.70 -6.28
CA TYR A 54 -1.90 0.21 -7.53
C TYR A 54 -3.27 0.85 -7.76
N GLN A 55 -3.70 0.92 -9.02
CA GLN A 55 -5.05 1.38 -9.36
C GLN A 55 -5.98 0.17 -9.42
N CYS A 56 -7.15 0.25 -8.79
CA CYS A 56 -8.20 -0.75 -8.91
C CYS A 56 -9.12 -0.44 -10.10
N ASP A 57 -9.99 -1.40 -10.44
CA ASP A 57 -10.91 -1.29 -11.58
C ASP A 57 -11.93 -0.14 -11.44
N TYR A 58 -12.17 0.32 -10.20
CA TYR A 58 -13.02 1.48 -9.89
C TYR A 58 -12.29 2.83 -10.09
N GLY A 59 -11.09 2.81 -10.65
CA GLY A 59 -10.28 4.00 -10.94
C GLY A 59 -9.54 4.59 -9.74
N MET A 60 -9.73 4.03 -8.54
CA MET A 60 -9.14 4.50 -7.29
C MET A 60 -7.79 3.83 -7.00
N TRP A 61 -6.97 4.44 -6.16
CA TRP A 61 -5.63 3.96 -5.85
C TRP A 61 -5.53 3.35 -4.45
N HIS A 62 -4.91 2.18 -4.34
CA HIS A 62 -4.80 1.37 -3.14
C HIS A 62 -3.36 1.10 -2.75
N LEU A 63 -3.12 0.84 -1.47
CA LEU A 63 -1.82 0.41 -0.98
C LEU A 63 -1.80 -1.11 -0.83
N THR A 64 -0.72 -1.73 -1.25
CA THR A 64 -0.52 -3.18 -1.12
C THR A 64 0.78 -3.50 -0.41
N LYS A 65 0.75 -4.56 0.39
CA LYS A 65 1.95 -5.19 0.97
C LYS A 65 2.72 -6.00 -0.04
N GLN A 66 2.09 -6.38 -1.16
CA GLN A 66 2.69 -7.25 -2.17
C GLN A 66 3.96 -6.60 -2.73
N SER A 67 5.04 -7.38 -2.75
CA SER A 67 6.28 -6.97 -3.40
C SER A 67 6.07 -6.89 -4.91
N ARG A 68 6.89 -6.08 -5.60
CA ARG A 68 6.87 -6.02 -7.07
C ARG A 68 7.05 -7.40 -7.69
N ARG A 69 8.03 -8.15 -7.18
CA ARG A 69 8.33 -9.51 -7.63
C ARG A 69 7.14 -10.45 -7.46
N SER A 70 6.51 -10.48 -6.28
CA SER A 70 5.33 -11.34 -6.06
C SER A 70 4.15 -10.98 -6.95
N TYR A 71 3.98 -9.69 -7.25
CA TYR A 71 2.96 -9.27 -8.21
C TYR A 71 3.28 -9.75 -9.62
N GLU A 72 4.52 -9.57 -10.08
CA GLU A 72 4.97 -10.02 -11.41
C GLU A 72 4.90 -11.55 -11.54
N GLU A 73 5.28 -12.29 -10.51
CA GLU A 73 5.14 -13.76 -10.45
C GLU A 73 3.67 -14.20 -10.48
N TRP A 74 2.78 -13.52 -9.75
CA TRP A 74 1.34 -13.79 -9.82
C TRP A 74 0.77 -13.46 -11.20
N ALA A 75 1.11 -12.29 -11.75
CA ALA A 75 0.63 -11.87 -13.07
C ALA A 75 1.11 -12.83 -14.16
N ALA A 76 2.39 -13.24 -14.14
CA ALA A 76 2.94 -14.22 -15.08
C ALA A 76 2.24 -15.58 -14.99
N ARG A 77 1.80 -16.00 -13.79
CA ARG A 77 1.10 -17.27 -13.57
C ARG A 77 -0.38 -17.24 -13.98
N ASN A 78 -1.03 -16.07 -14.00
CA ASN A 78 -2.46 -15.91 -14.28
C ASN A 78 -2.75 -15.25 -15.63
N ALA A 79 -1.72 -14.98 -16.44
CA ALA A 79 -1.85 -14.43 -17.79
C ALA A 79 -2.07 -15.51 -18.88
N ALA A 80 -2.57 -16.70 -18.50
CA ALA A 80 -2.92 -17.81 -19.39
C ALA A 80 -4.43 -18.02 -19.39
#